data_AF-A0A7J4QJ10-F1
#
_entry.id   AF-A0A7J4QJ10-F1
#
_cell.length_a   1.000
_cell.length_b   1.000
_cell.length_c   1.000
_cell.angle_alpha   90.00
_cell.angle_beta   90.00
_cell.angle_gamma   90.00
#
_symmetry.space_group_name_H-M   'P 1'
#
loop_
_entity.id
_entity.type
_entity.pdbx_description
1 polymer ?
#
loop_
_entity_poly.entity_id
_entity_poly.type
_entity_poly.pdbx_seq_one_letter_code
_entity_poly.pdbx_strand_id
1 'polypeptide(L)'
;MAPFVREGSTQDMLLLTDRAEVRALYDQRDGHLPSRRAAWIPRASGAWSGQRRLRHAVRHLKRWCRDVPGSHRMVAMNAPLMPWAGRLAGLTRRWCAVDTEIQHRNLRWLERGVTDLVVPTHWREDLDGGRLAAWKRGAAAGRWRLHRLDGTHQHLHLVPIRRPTDLADPPRILVRRLLGTGSHDEGEVIALPDAVIDGFQVLAWDEEAGPSDRMAWSLLDRLSDVDGVVTQSTTFAAEAAYLGVPTLLVSAGERGYLDRVEAEGWPLFRHRGACEGEAWLDVRARWATGMALTDALAPDPWPNAKAEFDVLLQDG
;
A
#
# COMPACT_ATOMS: atom_id res chain seq x y z
N MET A 1 4.97 3.06 -7.88
CA MET A 1 4.06 1.98 -8.37
C MET A 1 4.89 0.83 -8.95
N ALA A 2 4.43 -0.43 -8.83
CA ALA A 2 5.21 -1.60 -9.24
C ALA A 2 5.59 -1.57 -10.75
N PRO A 3 6.80 -2.01 -11.13
CA PRO A 3 7.37 -1.86 -12.48
C PRO A 3 6.49 -2.44 -13.58
N PHE A 4 5.92 -3.63 -13.36
CA PHE A 4 5.03 -4.27 -14.34
C PHE A 4 3.79 -3.44 -14.69
N VAL A 5 3.29 -2.60 -13.78
CA VAL A 5 2.17 -1.70 -14.08
C VAL A 5 2.64 -0.57 -14.99
N ARG A 6 3.90 -0.14 -14.93
CA ARG A 6 4.47 0.86 -15.86
C ARG A 6 4.88 0.24 -17.20
N GLU A 7 5.37 -0.99 -17.19
CA GLU A 7 6.03 -1.63 -18.34
C GLU A 7 5.12 -2.54 -19.20
N GLY A 8 3.89 -2.84 -18.75
CA GLY A 8 2.92 -3.61 -19.53
C GLY A 8 2.45 -2.93 -20.83
N SER A 9 1.78 -3.71 -21.68
CA SER A 9 1.34 -3.36 -23.03
C SER A 9 0.07 -2.52 -23.07
N THR A 10 -0.20 -1.84 -24.19
CA THR A 10 -1.49 -1.16 -24.47
C THR A 10 -2.66 -2.14 -24.63
N GLN A 11 -2.36 -3.42 -24.90
CA GLN A 11 -3.33 -4.51 -24.97
C GLN A 11 -3.78 -4.98 -23.57
N ASP A 12 -3.04 -4.64 -22.52
CA ASP A 12 -3.36 -5.03 -21.15
C ASP A 12 -4.62 -4.28 -20.64
N MET A 13 -5.33 -4.94 -19.73
CA MET A 13 -6.47 -4.34 -19.03
C MET A 13 -6.16 -4.12 -17.55
N LEU A 14 -6.40 -2.90 -17.08
CA LEU A 14 -6.38 -2.56 -15.66
C LEU A 14 -7.77 -2.79 -15.06
N LEU A 15 -7.84 -3.57 -13.98
CA LEU A 15 -9.03 -3.67 -13.13
C LEU A 15 -8.85 -2.75 -11.93
N LEU A 16 -9.54 -1.62 -11.92
CA LEU A 16 -9.37 -0.55 -10.95
C LEU A 16 -10.55 -0.50 -10.01
N THR A 17 -10.32 -0.31 -8.70
CA THR A 17 -11.44 -0.08 -7.77
C THR A 17 -12.01 1.32 -8.02
N ASP A 18 -13.33 1.41 -8.06
CA ASP A 18 -14.05 2.66 -8.24
C ASP A 18 -14.01 3.51 -6.96
N ARG A 19 -12.93 4.29 -6.81
CA ARG A 19 -12.72 5.30 -5.76
C ARG A 19 -12.22 6.60 -6.38
N ALA A 20 -12.56 7.73 -5.77
CA ALA A 20 -12.17 9.06 -6.24
C ALA A 20 -10.65 9.20 -6.42
N GLU A 21 -9.86 8.70 -5.45
CA GLU A 21 -8.39 8.73 -5.52
C GLU A 21 -7.81 7.90 -6.69
N VAL A 22 -8.39 6.73 -6.99
CA VAL A 22 -7.95 5.85 -8.07
C VAL A 22 -8.37 6.42 -9.42
N ARG A 23 -9.55 7.07 -9.48
CA ARG A 23 -9.97 7.85 -10.64
C ARG A 23 -9.01 9.00 -10.90
N ALA A 24 -8.67 9.80 -9.89
CA ALA A 24 -7.72 10.90 -10.03
C ALA A 24 -6.34 10.42 -10.52
N LEU A 25 -5.81 9.33 -9.96
CA LEU A 25 -4.57 8.71 -10.45
C LEU A 25 -4.68 8.26 -11.92
N TYR A 26 -5.80 7.64 -12.30
CA TYR A 26 -6.00 7.20 -13.67
C TYR A 26 -6.24 8.35 -14.65
N ASP A 27 -6.95 9.40 -14.26
CA ASP A 27 -7.25 10.54 -15.11
C ASP A 27 -5.99 11.40 -15.33
N GLN A 28 -5.13 11.53 -14.32
CA GLN A 28 -3.84 12.22 -14.38
C GLN A 28 -2.67 11.30 -14.71
N ARG A 29 -2.92 10.19 -15.42
CA ARG A 29 -1.92 9.12 -15.61
C ARG A 29 -0.81 9.42 -16.62
N ASP A 30 -0.98 10.44 -17.45
CA ASP A 30 -0.04 10.74 -18.53
C ASP A 30 1.35 11.02 -17.96
N GLY A 31 2.39 10.41 -18.54
CA GLY A 31 3.75 10.41 -18.00
C GLY A 31 4.02 9.42 -16.85
N HIS A 32 2.98 8.78 -16.29
CA HIS A 32 3.09 7.82 -15.19
C HIS A 32 2.67 6.39 -15.55
N LEU A 33 1.66 6.23 -16.42
CA LEU A 33 1.16 4.96 -16.92
C LEU A 33 1.00 4.98 -18.44
N PRO A 34 1.26 3.86 -19.14
CA PRO A 34 0.87 3.73 -20.53
C PRO A 34 -0.66 3.72 -20.67
N SER A 35 -1.15 4.17 -21.82
CA SER A 35 -2.57 4.11 -22.14
C SER A 35 -3.03 2.66 -22.26
N ARG A 36 -3.97 2.26 -21.39
CA ARG A 36 -4.51 0.89 -21.31
C ARG A 36 -6.01 0.92 -21.22
N ARG A 37 -6.64 -0.22 -21.52
CA ARG A 37 -8.06 -0.40 -21.21
C ARG A 37 -8.22 -0.43 -19.69
N ALA A 38 -9.13 0.36 -19.15
CA ALA A 38 -9.50 0.29 -17.74
C ALA A 38 -10.93 -0.21 -17.55
N ALA A 39 -11.14 -1.00 -16.52
CA ALA A 39 -12.44 -1.46 -16.06
C ALA A 39 -12.61 -1.12 -14.58
N TRP A 40 -13.67 -0.38 -14.28
CA TRP A 40 -14.00 0.06 -12.93
C TRP A 40 -14.78 -1.04 -12.19
N ILE A 41 -14.25 -1.45 -11.04
CA ILE A 41 -14.80 -2.46 -10.15
C ILE A 41 -15.39 -1.75 -8.94
N PRO A 42 -16.67 -1.95 -8.61
CA PRO A 42 -17.30 -1.28 -7.47
C PRO A 42 -16.53 -1.46 -6.16
N ARG A 43 -16.60 -0.48 -5.26
CA ARG A 43 -16.05 -0.58 -3.90
C ARG A 43 -16.71 -1.75 -3.15
N ALA A 44 -15.95 -2.34 -2.23
CA ALA A 44 -16.48 -3.32 -1.28
C ALA A 44 -17.24 -2.62 -0.15
N SER A 45 -18.42 -2.06 -0.42
CA SER A 45 -19.28 -1.45 0.60
C SER A 45 -20.67 -2.11 0.63
N GLY A 46 -21.13 -2.46 1.84
CA GLY A 46 -22.43 -3.06 2.08
C GLY A 46 -22.55 -4.56 1.77
N ALA A 47 -23.74 -5.11 2.04
CA ALA A 47 -24.08 -6.50 1.77
C ALA A 47 -23.93 -6.84 0.27
N TRP A 48 -23.50 -8.07 -0.04
CA TRP A 48 -23.33 -8.58 -1.41
C TRP A 48 -22.27 -7.89 -2.27
N SER A 49 -21.51 -6.94 -1.70
CA SER A 49 -20.46 -6.20 -2.42
C SER A 49 -19.42 -7.12 -3.08
N GLY A 50 -18.99 -8.19 -2.39
CA GLY A 50 -18.10 -9.19 -2.96
C GLY A 50 -18.67 -9.90 -4.21
N GLN A 51 -19.96 -10.27 -4.21
CA GLN A 51 -20.58 -10.91 -5.37
C GLN A 51 -20.73 -9.95 -6.54
N ARG A 52 -21.12 -8.70 -6.27
CA ARG A 52 -21.25 -7.66 -7.30
C ARG A 52 -19.90 -7.40 -7.95
N ARG A 53 -18.84 -7.24 -7.14
CA ARG A 53 -17.46 -7.07 -7.62
C ARG A 53 -17.01 -8.24 -8.49
N LEU A 54 -17.23 -9.46 -8.03
CA LEU A 54 -16.89 -10.68 -8.77
C LEU A 54 -17.58 -10.71 -10.14
N ARG A 55 -18.92 -10.51 -10.17
CA ARG A 55 -19.69 -10.49 -11.43
C ARG A 55 -19.19 -9.41 -12.38
N HIS A 56 -18.88 -8.22 -11.87
CA HIS A 56 -18.36 -7.11 -12.68
C HIS A 56 -17.00 -7.46 -13.28
N ALA A 57 -16.06 -7.91 -12.46
CA ALA A 57 -14.72 -8.31 -12.90
C ALA A 57 -14.78 -9.44 -13.94
N VAL A 58 -15.56 -10.50 -13.70
CA VAL A 58 -15.73 -11.61 -14.64
C VAL A 58 -16.27 -11.14 -15.99
N ARG A 59 -17.26 -10.23 -15.99
CA ARG A 59 -17.83 -9.70 -17.23
C ARG A 59 -16.78 -8.93 -18.06
N HIS A 60 -16.00 -8.07 -17.41
CA HIS A 60 -14.95 -7.31 -18.09
C HIS A 60 -13.85 -8.22 -18.62
N LEU A 61 -13.38 -9.17 -17.80
CA LEU A 61 -12.35 -10.14 -18.18
C LEU A 61 -12.78 -11.01 -19.37
N LYS A 62 -14.00 -11.57 -19.35
CA LYS A 62 -14.52 -12.38 -20.46
C LYS A 62 -14.65 -11.59 -21.77
N ARG A 63 -15.01 -10.31 -21.68
CA ARG A 63 -15.05 -9.43 -22.85
C ARG A 63 -13.64 -9.18 -23.39
N TRP A 64 -12.71 -8.80 -22.51
CA TRP A 64 -11.33 -8.54 -22.89
C TRP A 64 -10.63 -9.76 -23.50
N CYS A 65 -10.78 -10.96 -22.93
CA CYS A 65 -10.19 -12.20 -23.49
C CYS A 65 -10.77 -12.58 -24.86
N ARG A 66 -11.95 -12.05 -25.22
CA ARG A 66 -12.52 -12.24 -26.57
C ARG A 66 -11.94 -11.24 -27.56
N ASP A 67 -11.74 -10.00 -27.12
CA ASP A 67 -11.24 -8.89 -27.94
C ASP A 67 -9.73 -9.01 -28.18
N VAL A 68 -8.99 -9.64 -27.26
CA VAL A 68 -7.54 -9.83 -27.33
C VAL A 68 -7.25 -11.33 -27.34
N PRO A 69 -7.01 -11.98 -28.49
CA PRO A 69 -6.70 -13.40 -28.55
C PRO A 69 -5.31 -13.70 -27.95
N GLY A 70 -5.19 -14.83 -27.23
CA GLY A 70 -3.90 -15.33 -26.76
C GLY A 70 -3.95 -15.94 -25.37
N SER A 71 -2.78 -16.28 -24.84
CA SER A 71 -2.64 -16.70 -23.44
C SER A 71 -2.59 -15.46 -22.54
N HIS A 72 -3.43 -15.45 -21.51
CA HIS A 72 -3.52 -14.32 -20.58
C HIS A 72 -3.11 -14.72 -19.16
N ARG A 73 -2.47 -13.78 -18.47
CA ARG A 73 -2.18 -13.87 -17.05
C ARG A 73 -2.77 -12.70 -16.29
N MET A 74 -3.13 -12.94 -15.05
CA MET A 74 -3.55 -11.91 -14.10
C MET A 74 -2.48 -11.73 -13.03
N VAL A 75 -2.19 -10.47 -12.69
CA VAL A 75 -1.40 -10.09 -11.53
C VAL A 75 -2.27 -9.17 -10.67
N ALA A 76 -2.64 -9.64 -9.48
CA ALA A 76 -3.41 -8.89 -8.50
C ALA A 76 -2.52 -8.40 -7.36
N MET A 77 -2.67 -7.14 -6.94
CA MET A 77 -2.00 -6.58 -5.76
C MET A 77 -3.07 -6.28 -4.72
N ASN A 78 -3.00 -6.92 -3.55
CA ASN A 78 -3.94 -6.75 -2.43
C ASN A 78 -5.42 -6.89 -2.84
N ALA A 79 -5.69 -7.69 -3.86
CA ALA A 79 -7.02 -7.86 -4.43
C ALA A 79 -7.44 -9.35 -4.41
N PRO A 80 -7.65 -9.95 -3.22
CA PRO A 80 -7.77 -11.40 -3.04
C PRO A 80 -8.99 -12.03 -3.74
N LEU A 81 -9.97 -11.22 -4.13
CA LEU A 81 -11.13 -11.66 -4.91
C LEU A 81 -10.83 -11.81 -6.42
N MET A 82 -9.86 -11.06 -6.95
CA MET A 82 -9.61 -10.97 -8.39
C MET A 82 -9.13 -12.29 -9.01
N PRO A 83 -8.25 -13.09 -8.37
CA PRO A 83 -7.89 -14.41 -8.91
C PRO A 83 -9.10 -15.34 -9.11
N TRP A 84 -10.12 -15.26 -8.25
CA TRP A 84 -11.36 -16.01 -8.47
C TRP A 84 -12.12 -15.51 -9.70
N ALA A 85 -12.17 -14.19 -9.93
CA ALA A 85 -12.73 -13.62 -11.15
C ALA A 85 -11.95 -14.10 -12.39
N GLY A 86 -10.62 -14.09 -12.32
CA GLY A 86 -9.74 -14.61 -13.38
C GLY A 86 -10.03 -16.07 -13.71
N ARG A 87 -10.18 -16.93 -12.69
CA ARG A 87 -10.53 -18.34 -12.89
C ARG A 87 -11.88 -18.50 -13.60
N LEU A 88 -12.90 -17.77 -13.17
CA LEU A 88 -14.23 -17.82 -13.78
C LEU A 88 -14.28 -17.23 -15.21
N ALA A 89 -13.30 -16.41 -15.56
CA ALA A 89 -13.09 -15.89 -16.90
C ALA A 89 -12.16 -16.75 -17.78
N GLY A 90 -11.58 -17.83 -17.24
CA GLY A 90 -10.76 -18.78 -18.00
C GLY A 90 -9.27 -18.46 -18.06
N LEU A 91 -8.77 -17.49 -17.27
CA LEU A 91 -7.34 -17.17 -17.24
C LEU A 91 -6.56 -18.32 -16.60
N THR A 92 -5.47 -18.75 -17.22
CA THR A 92 -4.69 -19.93 -16.77
C THR A 92 -3.70 -19.59 -15.67
N ARG A 93 -3.11 -18.38 -15.68
CA ARG A 93 -2.17 -17.88 -14.67
C ARG A 93 -2.78 -16.72 -13.88
N ARG A 94 -2.79 -16.83 -12.56
CA ARG A 94 -3.54 -15.92 -11.66
C ARG A 94 -2.71 -15.67 -10.41
N TRP A 95 -1.83 -14.69 -10.48
CA TRP A 95 -0.96 -14.26 -9.40
C TRP A 95 -1.70 -13.31 -8.45
N CYS A 96 -1.39 -13.41 -7.17
CA CYS A 96 -1.73 -12.38 -6.21
C CYS A 96 -0.55 -12.12 -5.27
N ALA A 97 -0.14 -10.87 -5.13
CA ALA A 97 0.69 -10.44 -4.02
C ALA A 97 -0.20 -9.82 -2.94
N VAL A 98 0.10 -10.12 -1.68
CA VAL A 98 -0.56 -9.54 -0.51
C VAL A 98 0.49 -8.94 0.42
N ASP A 99 0.21 -7.79 1.00
CA ASP A 99 1.15 -7.05 1.85
C ASP A 99 0.65 -6.78 3.28
N THR A 100 -0.61 -7.15 3.57
CA THR A 100 -1.28 -6.85 4.84
C THR A 100 -2.12 -8.00 5.35
N GLU A 101 -1.98 -8.30 6.64
CA GLU A 101 -2.50 -9.50 7.30
C GLU A 101 -3.93 -9.31 7.81
N ILE A 102 -4.24 -8.09 8.24
CA ILE A 102 -5.45 -7.74 8.98
C ILE A 102 -6.75 -8.07 8.21
N GLN A 103 -6.69 -8.16 6.87
CA GLN A 103 -7.81 -8.51 6.00
C GLN A 103 -8.07 -10.02 5.91
N HIS A 104 -7.74 -10.81 6.93
CA HIS A 104 -7.84 -12.28 6.92
C HIS A 104 -9.18 -12.83 6.36
N ARG A 105 -10.30 -12.14 6.62
CA ARG A 105 -11.63 -12.50 6.05
C ARG A 105 -11.72 -12.35 4.53
N ASN A 106 -11.06 -11.36 3.94
CA ASN A 106 -11.00 -11.18 2.50
C ASN A 106 -9.93 -12.07 1.87
N LEU A 107 -8.82 -12.27 2.58
CA LEU A 107 -7.69 -13.08 2.12
C LEU A 107 -8.08 -14.55 1.82
N ARG A 108 -9.10 -15.10 2.51
CA ARG A 108 -9.65 -16.44 2.21
C ARG A 108 -10.12 -16.64 0.76
N TRP A 109 -10.45 -15.56 0.04
CA TRP A 109 -10.93 -15.66 -1.35
C TRP A 109 -9.83 -16.14 -2.31
N LEU A 110 -8.56 -15.97 -1.96
CA LEU A 110 -7.42 -16.43 -2.75
C LEU A 110 -7.47 -17.94 -3.03
N GLU A 111 -7.87 -18.72 -2.03
CA GLU A 111 -7.98 -20.19 -2.11
C GLU A 111 -8.94 -20.64 -3.22
N ARG A 112 -9.83 -19.77 -3.70
CA ARG A 112 -10.80 -20.10 -4.76
C ARG A 112 -10.28 -19.91 -6.17
N GLY A 113 -9.11 -19.33 -6.38
CA GLY A 113 -8.68 -19.00 -7.73
C GLY A 113 -7.23 -18.62 -7.93
N VAL A 114 -6.38 -18.54 -6.92
CA VAL A 114 -4.96 -18.21 -7.12
C VAL A 114 -4.19 -19.39 -7.76
N THR A 115 -3.20 -19.10 -8.60
CA THR A 115 -2.15 -20.08 -8.98
C THR A 115 -0.86 -19.85 -8.21
N ASP A 116 -0.57 -18.58 -7.96
CA ASP A 116 0.68 -18.11 -7.38
C ASP A 116 0.38 -17.03 -6.35
N LEU A 117 0.82 -17.26 -5.12
CA LEU A 117 0.64 -16.33 -4.02
C LEU A 117 2.00 -15.81 -3.57
N VAL A 118 2.17 -14.49 -3.53
CA VAL A 118 3.36 -13.84 -3.01
C VAL A 118 3.02 -13.21 -1.66
N VAL A 119 3.75 -13.60 -0.61
CA VAL A 119 3.55 -13.13 0.76
C VAL A 119 4.89 -12.64 1.33
N PRO A 120 4.98 -11.46 1.94
CA PRO A 120 6.24 -10.96 2.48
C PRO A 120 6.79 -11.84 3.62
N THR A 121 8.10 -11.75 3.87
CA THR A 121 8.78 -12.45 4.97
C THR A 121 8.37 -11.94 6.36
N HIS A 122 8.10 -10.64 6.49
CA HIS A 122 7.70 -9.98 7.74
C HIS A 122 6.23 -10.18 8.14
N TRP A 123 5.52 -11.07 7.46
CA TRP A 123 4.10 -11.35 7.69
C TRP A 123 3.82 -11.78 9.13
N ARG A 124 2.91 -11.07 9.81
CA ARG A 124 2.48 -11.36 11.19
C ARG A 124 1.35 -12.39 11.25
N GLU A 125 1.69 -13.63 11.63
CA GLU A 125 0.72 -14.73 11.75
C GLU A 125 -0.32 -14.50 12.86
N ASP A 126 -0.02 -13.69 13.88
CA ASP A 126 -0.95 -13.34 14.95
C ASP A 126 -2.12 -12.45 14.49
N LEU A 127 -1.95 -11.70 13.40
CA LEU A 127 -2.96 -10.81 12.81
C LEU A 127 -3.77 -11.46 11.68
N ASP A 128 -3.31 -12.60 11.16
CA ASP A 128 -3.75 -13.13 9.87
C ASP A 128 -4.88 -14.16 9.94
N GLY A 129 -5.40 -14.49 11.13
CA GLY A 129 -6.47 -15.47 11.29
C GLY A 129 -6.15 -16.87 10.73
N GLY A 130 -4.87 -17.27 10.81
CA GLY A 130 -4.34 -18.55 10.33
C GLY A 130 -4.24 -18.67 8.82
N ARG A 131 -4.22 -17.55 8.07
CA ARG A 131 -4.19 -17.56 6.60
C ARG A 131 -2.87 -18.10 6.05
N LEU A 132 -1.72 -17.65 6.55
CA LEU A 132 -0.43 -18.12 6.08
C LEU A 132 -0.26 -19.62 6.29
N ALA A 133 -0.66 -20.14 7.46
CA ALA A 133 -0.67 -21.57 7.72
C ALA A 133 -1.57 -22.35 6.75
N ALA A 134 -2.76 -21.84 6.43
CA ALA A 134 -3.64 -22.44 5.42
C ALA A 134 -3.02 -22.42 4.01
N TRP A 135 -2.35 -21.33 3.64
CA TRP A 135 -1.66 -21.20 2.36
C TRP A 135 -0.45 -22.13 2.23
N LYS A 136 0.35 -22.29 3.28
CA LYS A 136 1.45 -23.27 3.36
C LYS A 136 0.92 -24.70 3.13
N ARG A 137 -0.17 -25.08 3.81
CA ARG A 137 -0.80 -26.41 3.62
C ARG A 137 -1.33 -26.62 2.20
N GLY A 138 -1.98 -25.61 1.62
CA GLY A 138 -2.48 -25.72 0.24
C GLY A 138 -1.37 -25.78 -0.80
N ALA A 139 -0.25 -25.09 -0.58
CA ALA A 139 0.93 -25.18 -1.44
C ALA A 139 1.58 -26.57 -1.35
N ALA A 140 1.74 -27.13 -0.14
CA ALA A 140 2.24 -28.50 0.05
C ALA A 140 1.34 -29.56 -0.63
N ALA A 141 0.04 -29.30 -0.73
CA ALA A 141 -0.92 -30.13 -1.45
C ALA A 141 -0.99 -29.84 -2.97
N GLY A 142 -0.08 -29.02 -3.51
CA GLY A 142 -0.01 -28.70 -4.94
C GLY A 142 -1.14 -27.83 -5.49
N ARG A 143 -1.90 -27.13 -4.62
CA ARG A 143 -3.05 -26.30 -5.06
C ARG A 143 -2.63 -24.96 -5.69
N TRP A 144 -1.48 -24.44 -5.30
CA TRP A 144 -0.88 -23.20 -5.77
C TRP A 144 0.62 -23.19 -5.40
N ARG A 145 1.37 -22.27 -5.99
CA ARG A 145 2.74 -21.94 -5.57
C ARG A 145 2.68 -20.82 -4.55
N LEU A 146 3.45 -20.96 -3.47
CA LEU A 146 3.60 -19.94 -2.43
C LEU A 146 5.03 -19.41 -2.48
N HIS A 147 5.16 -18.12 -2.70
CA HIS A 147 6.43 -17.40 -2.77
C HIS A 147 6.55 -16.50 -1.55
N ARG A 148 7.75 -16.47 -0.95
CA ARG A 148 8.07 -15.53 0.12
C ARG A 148 9.01 -14.48 -0.42
N LEU A 149 8.62 -13.21 -0.30
CA LEU A 149 9.39 -12.08 -0.81
C LEU A 149 10.07 -11.36 0.35
N ASP A 150 11.37 -11.12 0.24
CA ASP A 150 12.07 -10.33 1.24
C ASP A 150 11.96 -8.84 0.93
N GLY A 151 10.93 -8.21 1.49
CA GLY A 151 10.69 -6.79 1.37
C GLY A 151 9.23 -6.43 1.62
N THR A 152 8.97 -5.14 1.76
CA THR A 152 7.64 -4.56 1.89
C THR A 152 7.09 -4.17 0.52
N HIS A 153 5.79 -3.89 0.46
CA HIS A 153 5.17 -3.37 -0.77
C HIS A 153 5.84 -2.05 -1.22
N GLN A 154 6.31 -1.26 -0.27
CA GLN A 154 7.04 -0.01 -0.48
C GLN A 154 8.34 -0.25 -1.27
N HIS A 155 9.10 -1.30 -0.95
CA HIS A 155 10.33 -1.66 -1.68
C HIS A 155 10.12 -1.97 -3.16
N LEU A 156 8.90 -2.35 -3.56
CA LEU A 156 8.59 -2.63 -4.97
C LEU A 156 8.47 -1.37 -5.82
N HIS A 157 8.28 -0.21 -5.19
CA HIS A 157 7.65 0.91 -5.88
C HIS A 157 8.18 2.29 -5.50
N LEU A 158 8.85 2.41 -4.35
CA LEU A 158 9.56 3.60 -3.94
C LEU A 158 10.86 3.73 -4.74
N VAL A 159 11.30 4.98 -4.86
CA VAL A 159 12.60 5.36 -5.42
C VAL A 159 13.24 6.28 -4.38
N PRO A 160 14.54 6.12 -4.05
CA PRO A 160 15.21 7.03 -3.14
C PRO A 160 15.03 8.48 -3.56
N ILE A 161 14.66 9.35 -2.62
CA ILE A 161 14.54 10.79 -2.84
C ILE A 161 15.73 11.51 -2.21
N ARG A 162 16.04 12.70 -2.74
CA ARG A 162 16.93 13.64 -2.03
C ARG A 162 16.07 14.48 -1.11
N ARG A 163 16.48 14.57 0.15
CA ARG A 163 15.84 15.42 1.15
C ARG A 163 16.67 16.67 1.39
N PRO A 164 16.08 17.75 1.93
CA PRO A 164 16.84 18.87 2.44
C PRO A 164 17.78 18.38 3.54
N THR A 165 19.02 18.85 3.53
CA THR A 165 20.00 18.54 4.58
C THR A 165 19.82 19.45 5.79
N ASP A 166 19.29 20.66 5.56
CA ASP A 166 19.08 21.66 6.60
C ASP A 166 17.63 21.64 7.09
N LEU A 167 17.46 21.68 8.40
CA LEU A 167 16.16 21.80 9.06
C LEU A 167 15.59 23.22 8.86
N ALA A 168 14.34 23.33 8.41
CA ALA A 168 13.69 24.64 8.28
C ALA A 168 13.37 25.28 9.66
N ASP A 169 13.25 26.61 9.68
CA ASP A 169 12.85 27.39 10.85
C ASP A 169 11.66 28.32 10.51
N PRO A 170 10.43 28.03 10.98
CA PRO A 170 10.04 26.83 11.74
C PRO A 170 10.06 25.56 10.88
N PRO A 171 10.18 24.35 11.48
CA PRO A 171 10.20 23.11 10.71
C PRO A 171 8.94 22.90 9.89
N ARG A 172 9.12 22.40 8.67
CA ARG A 172 8.08 22.12 7.69
C ARG A 172 7.61 20.69 7.80
N ILE A 173 6.30 20.49 7.97
CA ILE A 173 5.73 19.14 8.10
C ILE A 173 4.63 18.89 7.08
N LEU A 174 4.55 17.65 6.58
CA LEU A 174 3.39 17.18 5.82
C LEU A 174 2.44 16.46 6.76
N VAL A 175 1.19 16.92 6.80
CA VAL A 175 0.14 16.33 7.63
C VAL A 175 -0.86 15.60 6.74
N ARG A 176 -1.12 14.32 7.01
CA ARG A 176 -2.13 13.53 6.30
C ARG A 176 -3.07 12.83 7.28
N ARG A 177 -4.26 13.43 7.46
CA ARG A 177 -5.38 12.86 8.20
C ARG A 177 -6.23 11.96 7.31
N LEU A 178 -6.75 10.89 7.88
CA LEU A 178 -7.68 9.97 7.26
C LEU A 178 -9.12 10.31 7.66
N LEU A 179 -10.06 10.03 6.75
CA LEU A 179 -11.49 10.16 7.03
C LEU A 179 -12.05 9.00 7.84
N GLY A 180 -11.33 7.88 7.86
CA GLY A 180 -11.77 6.71 8.60
C GLY A 180 -12.88 5.91 7.92
N THR A 181 -13.01 6.00 6.59
CA THR A 181 -14.05 5.27 5.83
C THR A 181 -13.54 3.99 5.16
N GLY A 182 -12.25 3.72 5.26
CA GLY A 182 -11.58 2.52 4.79
C GLY A 182 -12.03 1.27 5.54
N SER A 183 -11.84 0.10 4.92
CA SER A 183 -12.20 -1.19 5.52
C SER A 183 -11.35 -1.57 6.75
N HIS A 184 -10.33 -0.77 7.05
CA HIS A 184 -9.39 -0.96 8.16
C HIS A 184 -9.57 0.06 9.26
N ASP A 185 -10.40 1.07 9.03
CA ASP A 185 -10.30 2.30 9.79
C ASP A 185 -11.10 2.24 11.10
N GLU A 186 -12.04 1.29 11.19
CA GLU A 186 -12.84 1.01 12.40
C GLU A 186 -11.91 0.65 13.57
N GLY A 187 -11.70 1.60 14.47
CA GLY A 187 -10.85 1.44 15.66
C GLY A 187 -9.36 1.70 15.43
N GLU A 188 -8.91 1.90 14.18
CA GLU A 188 -7.50 2.23 13.88
C GLU A 188 -7.24 3.75 13.83
N VAL A 189 -8.24 4.56 13.48
CA VAL A 189 -8.08 6.02 13.35
C VAL A 189 -8.21 6.70 14.71
N ILE A 190 -7.15 7.40 15.10
CA ILE A 190 -7.06 8.15 16.35
C ILE A 190 -7.16 9.63 16.03
N ALA A 191 -7.96 10.39 16.76
CA ALA A 191 -8.06 11.84 16.56
C ALA A 191 -6.68 12.52 16.61
N LEU A 192 -6.46 13.43 15.66
CA LEU A 192 -5.23 14.23 15.56
C LEU A 192 -5.59 15.71 15.77
N PRO A 193 -5.60 16.21 17.03
CA PRO A 193 -5.90 17.60 17.34
C PRO A 193 -4.94 18.57 16.65
N ASP A 194 -5.38 19.80 16.38
CA ASP A 194 -4.52 20.84 15.79
C ASP A 194 -3.31 21.17 16.68
N ALA A 195 -3.45 21.05 18.01
CA ALA A 195 -2.36 21.23 18.97
C ALA A 195 -1.15 20.31 18.71
N VAL A 196 -1.32 19.19 18.00
CA VAL A 196 -0.23 18.30 17.61
C VAL A 196 0.75 19.01 16.66
N ILE A 197 0.21 19.83 15.76
CA ILE A 197 0.91 20.46 14.64
C ILE A 197 1.20 21.94 14.88
N ASP A 198 0.86 22.46 16.06
CA ASP A 198 1.23 23.82 16.49
C ASP A 198 2.75 23.99 16.52
N GLY A 199 3.21 25.13 16.00
CA GLY A 199 4.63 25.48 15.91
C GLY A 199 5.34 25.01 14.65
N PHE A 200 4.64 24.36 13.71
CA PHE A 200 5.20 23.91 12.43
C PHE A 200 4.63 24.68 11.23
N GLN A 201 5.40 24.75 10.15
CA GLN A 201 4.87 25.13 8.84
C GLN A 201 4.20 23.91 8.20
N VAL A 202 2.87 23.95 8.05
CA VAL A 202 2.08 22.76 7.68
C VAL A 202 1.73 22.71 6.21
N LEU A 203 2.09 21.61 5.55
CA LEU A 203 1.55 21.19 4.25
C LEU A 203 0.46 20.12 4.48
N ALA A 204 -0.80 20.51 4.38
CA ALA A 204 -1.92 19.60 4.58
C ALA A 204 -2.20 18.72 3.34
N TRP A 205 -2.28 17.41 3.55
CA TRP A 205 -2.58 16.37 2.56
C TRP A 205 -3.63 15.36 3.03
N ASP A 206 -4.70 15.84 3.66
CA ASP A 206 -5.79 15.02 4.21
C ASP A 206 -6.58 14.25 3.13
N GLU A 207 -7.22 13.14 3.52
CA GLU A 207 -7.94 12.18 2.65
C GLU A 207 -9.20 12.76 1.95
N GLU A 208 -9.61 14.01 2.19
CA GLU A 208 -10.83 14.60 1.60
C GLU A 208 -10.68 15.99 0.96
N ALA A 209 -9.48 16.45 0.66
CA ALA A 209 -9.39 17.61 -0.24
C ALA A 209 -9.79 17.16 -1.64
N GLY A 210 -10.86 17.73 -2.21
CA GLY A 210 -11.43 17.32 -3.48
C GLY A 210 -10.41 17.22 -4.65
N PRO A 211 -10.74 16.51 -5.74
CA PRO A 211 -9.79 16.16 -6.80
C PRO A 211 -9.26 17.31 -7.67
N SER A 212 -9.55 18.59 -7.39
CA SER A 212 -9.29 19.66 -8.37
C SER A 212 -7.89 20.26 -8.34
N ASP A 213 -7.21 20.30 -7.18
CA ASP A 213 -6.00 21.13 -7.04
C ASP A 213 -4.71 20.35 -6.73
N ARG A 214 -4.82 19.07 -6.36
CA ARG A 214 -3.67 18.21 -6.05
C ARG A 214 -3.32 17.33 -7.25
N MET A 215 -2.05 17.32 -7.63
CA MET A 215 -1.53 16.31 -8.56
C MET A 215 -1.53 14.95 -7.85
N ALA A 216 -2.39 14.03 -8.30
CA ALA A 216 -2.64 12.74 -7.64
C ALA A 216 -1.36 11.90 -7.47
N TRP A 217 -0.41 12.08 -8.38
CA TRP A 217 0.86 11.37 -8.41
C TRP A 217 1.98 12.01 -7.57
N SER A 218 1.79 13.23 -7.02
CA SER A 218 2.89 14.00 -6.44
C SER A 218 3.04 13.90 -4.92
N LEU A 219 2.20 13.13 -4.21
CA LEU A 219 2.27 13.03 -2.75
C LEU A 219 3.67 12.64 -2.26
N LEU A 220 4.26 11.61 -2.85
CA LEU A 220 5.60 11.17 -2.45
C LEU A 220 6.69 12.18 -2.86
N ASP A 221 6.49 12.94 -3.94
CA ASP A 221 7.43 13.99 -4.34
C ASP A 221 7.46 15.12 -3.31
N ARG A 222 6.35 15.40 -2.63
CA ARG A 222 6.30 16.42 -1.56
C ARG A 222 7.14 16.08 -0.33
N LEU A 223 7.57 14.83 -0.18
CA LEU A 223 8.43 14.42 0.92
C LEU A 223 9.84 15.01 0.82
N SER A 224 10.27 15.50 -0.36
CA SER A 224 11.53 16.25 -0.49
C SER A 224 11.43 17.70 -0.01
N ASP A 225 10.24 18.20 0.30
CA ASP A 225 9.98 19.60 0.62
C ASP A 225 9.70 19.83 2.12
N VAL A 226 9.84 18.79 2.95
CA VAL A 226 9.46 18.79 4.36
C VAL A 226 10.50 18.10 5.24
N ASP A 227 10.56 18.53 6.50
CA ASP A 227 11.46 18.02 7.53
C ASP A 227 10.86 16.82 8.26
N GLY A 228 9.53 16.71 8.29
CA GLY A 228 8.82 15.63 8.96
C GLY A 228 7.42 15.35 8.42
N VAL A 229 6.87 14.20 8.82
CA VAL A 229 5.51 13.78 8.48
C VAL A 229 4.72 13.48 9.75
N VAL A 230 3.45 13.88 9.77
CA VAL A 230 2.45 13.42 10.73
C VAL A 230 1.29 12.79 9.98
N THR A 231 0.95 11.54 10.26
CA THR A 231 -0.13 10.87 9.55
C THR A 231 -0.87 9.83 10.39
N GLN A 232 -2.11 9.54 9.99
CA GLN A 232 -2.90 8.39 10.48
C GLN A 232 -2.83 7.19 9.50
N SER A 233 -2.20 7.34 8.34
CA SER A 233 -2.09 6.30 7.31
C SER A 233 -0.87 5.42 7.56
N THR A 234 -1.10 4.14 7.86
CA THR A 234 -0.01 3.17 8.05
C THR A 234 0.84 3.01 6.79
N THR A 235 0.21 3.01 5.61
CA THR A 235 0.91 2.85 4.33
C THR A 235 1.80 4.05 4.03
N PHE A 236 1.24 5.27 4.16
CA PHE A 236 2.00 6.50 3.90
C PHE A 236 3.08 6.73 4.95
N ALA A 237 2.84 6.32 6.20
CA ALA A 237 3.85 6.38 7.25
C ALA A 237 5.09 5.54 6.90
N ALA A 238 4.88 4.30 6.46
CA ALA A 238 5.97 3.44 6.00
C ALA A 238 6.64 3.99 4.74
N GLU A 239 5.88 4.54 3.79
CA GLU A 239 6.45 5.17 2.60
C GLU A 239 7.38 6.34 2.94
N ALA A 240 6.93 7.25 3.80
CA ALA A 240 7.72 8.40 4.23
C ALA A 240 8.96 7.99 5.03
N ALA A 241 8.81 7.04 5.96
CA ALA A 241 9.92 6.52 6.75
C ALA A 241 10.98 5.82 5.87
N TYR A 242 10.58 5.00 4.90
CA TYR A 242 11.52 4.37 3.95
C TYR A 242 12.23 5.38 3.04
N LEU A 243 11.63 6.55 2.80
CA LEU A 243 12.28 7.67 2.13
C LEU A 243 13.14 8.51 3.09
N GLY A 244 13.28 8.03 4.33
CA GLY A 244 14.08 8.59 5.39
C GLY A 244 13.43 9.73 6.15
N VAL A 245 12.23 10.21 5.77
CA VAL A 245 11.60 11.35 6.42
C VAL A 245 11.11 10.93 7.82
N PRO A 246 11.51 11.63 8.90
CA PRO A 246 11.00 11.38 10.24
C PRO A 246 9.48 11.45 10.28
N THR A 247 8.87 10.33 10.63
CA THR A 247 7.43 10.14 10.45
C THR A 247 6.75 9.74 11.75
N LEU A 248 5.81 10.57 12.20
CA LEU A 248 4.92 10.29 13.32
C LEU A 248 3.62 9.67 12.81
N LEU A 249 3.45 8.37 13.06
CA LEU A 249 2.20 7.64 12.83
C LEU A 249 1.34 7.70 14.10
N VAL A 250 0.19 8.39 14.02
CA VAL A 250 -0.83 8.43 15.06
C VAL A 250 -1.99 7.53 14.64
N SER A 251 -1.93 6.25 15.03
CA SER A 251 -2.92 5.25 14.66
C SER A 251 -2.79 4.03 15.57
N ALA A 252 -3.92 3.35 15.85
CA ALA A 252 -3.91 2.05 16.50
C ALA A 252 -3.65 0.90 15.51
N GLY A 253 -3.47 1.19 14.22
CA GLY A 253 -3.22 0.21 13.17
C GLY A 253 -1.92 -0.58 13.39
N GLU A 254 -2.03 -1.91 13.26
CA GLU A 254 -0.91 -2.85 13.35
C GLU A 254 -0.72 -3.59 12.03
N ARG A 255 0.52 -3.64 11.53
CA ARG A 255 0.92 -4.36 10.32
C ARG A 255 2.34 -4.88 10.50
N GLY A 256 2.66 -6.06 9.96
CA GLY A 256 4.02 -6.61 10.06
C GLY A 256 5.08 -5.72 9.40
N TYR A 257 4.72 -4.98 8.34
CA TYR A 257 5.67 -4.06 7.70
C TYR A 257 6.04 -2.87 8.59
N LEU A 258 5.18 -2.43 9.51
CA LEU A 258 5.53 -1.32 10.42
C LEU A 258 6.62 -1.75 11.40
N ASP A 259 6.51 -2.97 11.92
CA ASP A 259 7.49 -3.55 12.82
C ASP A 259 8.83 -3.75 12.09
N ARG A 260 8.79 -4.11 10.80
CA ARG A 260 9.98 -4.18 9.95
C ARG A 260 10.65 -2.82 9.73
N VAL A 261 9.87 -1.77 9.40
CA VAL A 261 10.40 -0.40 9.22
C VAL A 261 11.16 0.05 10.47
N GLU A 262 10.59 -0.18 11.66
CA GLU A 262 11.23 0.15 12.94
C GLU A 262 12.50 -0.70 13.19
N ALA A 263 12.43 -2.01 12.94
CA ALA A 263 13.56 -2.92 13.15
C ALA A 263 14.75 -2.62 12.22
N GLU A 264 14.49 -2.19 10.99
CA GLU A 264 15.49 -1.80 9.99
C GLU A 264 16.09 -0.40 10.27
N GLY A 265 15.66 0.30 11.33
CA GLY A 265 16.22 1.58 11.75
C GLY A 265 15.72 2.81 10.98
N TRP A 266 14.63 2.69 10.22
CA TRP A 266 14.01 3.83 9.55
C TRP A 266 13.27 4.71 10.58
N PRO A 267 13.17 6.03 10.35
CA PRO A 267 12.69 6.99 11.36
C PRO A 267 11.16 7.03 11.46
N LEU A 268 10.58 5.91 11.85
CA LEU A 268 9.16 5.76 12.15
C LEU A 268 8.92 5.84 13.66
N PHE A 269 8.03 6.74 14.06
CA PHE A 269 7.61 6.95 15.44
C PHE A 269 6.12 6.67 15.53
N ARG A 270 5.69 5.77 16.42
CA ARG A 270 4.30 5.29 16.47
C ARG A 270 3.64 5.68 17.78
N HIS A 271 2.45 6.26 17.68
CA HIS A 271 1.56 6.53 18.80
C HIS A 271 0.20 5.87 18.58
N ARG A 272 -0.25 5.08 19.55
CA ARG A 272 -1.48 4.27 19.47
C ARG A 272 -2.59 4.73 20.41
N GLY A 273 -2.39 5.82 21.15
CA GLY A 273 -3.35 6.37 22.10
C GLY A 273 -3.81 7.78 21.74
N ALA A 274 -4.65 8.38 22.59
CA ALA A 274 -4.98 9.80 22.49
C ALA A 274 -3.70 10.65 22.56
N CYS A 275 -3.69 11.79 21.86
CA CYS A 275 -2.55 12.72 21.80
C CYS A 275 -2.43 13.56 23.10
N GLU A 276 -2.36 12.90 24.25
CA GLU A 276 -2.39 13.49 25.59
C GLU A 276 -1.46 12.74 26.55
N GLY A 277 -0.94 13.46 27.56
CA GLY A 277 -0.11 12.89 28.62
C GLY A 277 1.35 12.60 28.23
N GLU A 278 2.10 12.04 29.17
CA GLU A 278 3.55 11.84 29.06
C GLU A 278 3.97 10.97 27.87
N ALA A 279 3.26 9.87 27.62
CA ALA A 279 3.58 8.97 26.51
C ALA A 279 3.48 9.66 25.14
N TRP A 280 2.48 10.55 24.98
CA TRP A 280 2.34 11.38 23.79
C TRP A 280 3.47 12.41 23.67
N LEU A 281 3.80 13.10 24.76
CA LEU A 281 4.85 14.11 24.77
C LEU A 281 6.21 13.49 24.44
N ASP A 282 6.50 12.31 24.97
CA ASP A 282 7.73 11.57 24.69
C ASP A 282 7.87 11.20 23.21
N VAL A 283 6.86 10.56 22.61
CA VAL A 283 6.94 10.16 21.19
C VAL A 283 6.99 11.37 20.26
N ARG A 284 6.25 12.44 20.57
CA ARG A 284 6.30 13.71 19.83
C ARG A 284 7.69 14.35 19.92
N ALA A 285 8.30 14.36 21.10
CA ALA A 285 9.64 14.91 21.29
C ALA A 285 10.69 14.11 20.52
N ARG A 286 10.65 12.77 20.60
CA ARG A 286 11.56 11.89 19.84
C ARG A 286 11.44 12.09 18.34
N TRP A 287 10.21 12.18 17.82
CA TRP A 287 9.97 12.50 16.41
C TRP A 287 10.53 13.86 16.02
N ALA A 288 10.29 14.90 16.84
CA ALA A 288 10.80 16.24 16.58
C ALA A 288 12.34 16.30 16.60
N THR A 289 12.98 15.60 17.54
CA THR A 289 14.43 15.42 17.54
C THR A 289 14.91 14.67 16.30
N GLY A 290 14.15 13.68 15.82
CA GLY A 290 14.43 12.95 14.59
C GLY A 290 14.55 13.84 13.35
N MET A 291 13.80 14.94 13.27
CA MET A 291 13.90 15.95 12.19
C MET A 291 15.28 16.61 12.13
N ALA A 292 15.94 16.79 13.28
CA ALA A 292 17.27 17.39 13.36
C ALA A 292 18.43 16.38 13.23
N LEU A 293 18.15 15.08 13.28
CA LEU A 293 19.16 14.01 13.33
C LEU A 293 19.07 13.04 12.15
N THR A 294 18.52 13.48 11.01
CA THR A 294 18.36 12.62 9.83
C THR A 294 19.68 12.13 9.26
N ASP A 295 20.76 12.91 9.40
CA ASP A 295 22.10 12.54 8.94
C ASP A 295 22.75 11.45 9.81
N ALA A 296 22.20 11.18 10.99
CA ALA A 296 22.64 10.10 11.87
C ALA A 296 21.95 8.76 11.58
N LEU A 297 21.01 8.72 10.63
CA LEU A 297 20.32 7.49 10.26
C LEU A 297 21.29 6.55 9.54
N ALA A 298 21.41 5.33 10.07
CA ALA A 298 22.13 4.22 9.47
C ALA A 298 21.20 3.02 9.29
N PRO A 299 20.16 3.13 8.43
CA PRO A 299 19.20 2.05 8.23
C PRO A 299 19.84 0.85 7.54
N ASP A 300 19.20 -0.31 7.69
CA ASP A 300 19.61 -1.52 6.99
C ASP A 300 19.60 -1.33 5.46
N PRO A 301 20.44 -2.09 4.72
CA PRO A 301 20.47 -2.02 3.27
C PRO A 301 19.10 -2.29 2.63
N TRP A 302 18.76 -1.50 1.62
CA TRP A 302 17.52 -1.66 0.86
C TRP A 302 17.46 -3.05 0.20
N PRO A 303 16.41 -3.87 0.45
CA PRO A 303 16.35 -5.21 -0.11
C PRO A 303 16.04 -5.17 -1.61
N ASN A 304 16.50 -6.18 -2.35
CA ASN A 304 16.28 -6.28 -3.79
C ASN A 304 14.89 -6.83 -4.17
N ALA A 305 13.87 -6.51 -3.36
CA ALA A 305 12.52 -7.02 -3.47
C ALA A 305 11.90 -6.79 -4.86
N LYS A 306 12.24 -5.66 -5.50
CA LYS A 306 11.77 -5.35 -6.85
C LYS A 306 12.27 -6.37 -7.87
N ALA A 307 13.57 -6.62 -7.94
CA ALA A 307 14.12 -7.55 -8.91
C ALA A 307 13.68 -8.99 -8.62
N GLU A 308 13.63 -9.40 -7.34
CA GLU A 308 13.08 -10.70 -6.95
C GLU A 308 11.64 -10.87 -7.43
N PHE A 309 10.80 -9.87 -7.23
CA PHE A 309 9.40 -9.90 -7.67
C PHE A 309 9.28 -9.94 -9.20
N ASP A 310 10.12 -9.20 -9.92
CA ASP A 310 10.15 -9.22 -11.39
C ASP A 310 10.53 -10.60 -11.93
N VAL A 311 11.53 -11.27 -11.32
CA VAL A 311 11.91 -12.65 -11.66
C VAL A 311 10.75 -13.63 -11.44
N LEU A 312 10.07 -13.54 -10.29
CA LEU A 312 8.90 -14.38 -10.01
C LEU A 312 7.83 -14.27 -11.11
N LEU A 313 7.60 -13.04 -11.59
CA LEU A 313 6.61 -12.79 -12.64
C LEU A 313 7.11 -13.18 -14.05
N GLN A 314 8.41 -13.33 -14.29
CA GLN A 314 8.94 -13.79 -15.58
C GLN A 314 8.86 -15.31 -15.75
N ASP A 315 8.93 -16.07 -14.64
CA ASP A 315 8.87 -17.54 -14.61
C ASP A 315 7.45 -18.14 -14.81
N GLY A 316 6.52 -17.34 -15.34
CA GLY A 316 6.02 -17.72 -16.67
C GLY A 316 4.74 -17.11 -17.19
#